data_AF-A0A6P4EBK4-F1
#
_entry.id   AF-A0A6P4EBK4-F1
#
_cell.length_a   1.000
_cell.length_b   1.000
_cell.length_c   1.000
_cell.angle_alpha   90.00
_cell.angle_beta   90.00
_cell.angle_gamma   90.00
#
_symmetry.space_group_name_H-M   'P 1'
#
loop_
_entity.id
_entity.type
_entity.pdbx_description
1 polymer ?
#
loop_
_entity_poly.entity_id
_entity_poly.type
_entity_poly.pdbx_seq_one_letter_code
_entity_poly.pdbx_strand_id
1 'polypeptide(L)'
;MNVAVALVLLLSVGIGAIPNGELDPHLKNCTTRQEAIRELAGISDSNDEFKCYFHCILELGNFIANGKIVPSQLSLDGIDRSKCLELKDDNKCELGYKLMKCFQDYI
;
A
#
# COMPACT_ATOMS: atom_id res chain seq x y z
N MET A 1 25.83 -6.98 45.07
CA MET A 1 24.47 -6.39 45.11
C MET A 1 24.46 -5.27 44.10
N ASN A 2 23.80 -5.45 42.95
CA ASN A 2 23.45 -4.41 41.97
C ASN A 2 22.59 -5.08 40.88
N VAL A 3 21.41 -5.58 41.28
CA VAL A 3 20.44 -6.30 40.42
C VAL A 3 19.22 -5.41 40.11
N ALA A 4 19.38 -4.08 40.15
CA ALA A 4 18.24 -3.16 40.09
C ALA A 4 18.23 -2.21 38.87
N VAL A 5 19.24 -2.24 37.99
CA VAL A 5 19.32 -1.28 36.85
C VAL A 5 19.23 -1.99 35.50
N ALA A 6 18.75 -3.23 35.46
CA ALA A 6 18.45 -3.95 34.21
C ALA A 6 16.94 -4.02 33.91
N LEU A 7 16.08 -3.58 34.83
CA LEU A 7 14.63 -3.81 34.76
C LEU A 7 13.79 -2.56 34.43
N VAL A 8 14.38 -1.53 33.82
CA VAL A 8 13.65 -0.30 33.41
C VAL A 8 13.60 -0.15 31.87
N LEU A 9 14.09 -1.13 31.11
CA LEU A 9 14.04 -1.11 29.64
C LEU A 9 12.92 -1.97 29.03
N LEU A 10 12.10 -2.65 29.83
CA LEU A 10 11.07 -3.57 29.35
C LEU A 10 9.63 -3.01 29.33
N LEU A 11 9.44 -1.70 29.55
CA LEU A 11 8.12 -1.07 29.54
C LEU A 11 7.91 -0.06 28.39
N SER A 12 8.80 -0.02 27.39
CA SER A 12 8.58 0.77 26.16
C SER A 12 7.85 -0.01 25.05
N VAL A 13 7.30 -1.20 25.33
CA VAL A 13 6.31 -1.83 24.43
C VAL A 13 4.94 -1.19 24.66
N GLY A 14 4.89 0.13 24.56
CA GLY A 14 3.70 0.95 24.61
C GLY A 14 3.68 1.78 23.34
N ILE A 15 2.96 1.29 22.34
CA ILE A 15 2.73 1.93 21.04
C ILE A 15 4.05 2.15 20.30
N GLY A 16 4.43 1.18 19.48
CA GLY A 16 5.44 1.38 18.45
C GLY A 16 5.05 2.60 17.64
N ALA A 17 5.70 3.74 17.94
CA ALA A 17 5.69 4.90 17.10
C ALA A 17 6.28 4.42 15.78
N ILE A 18 5.41 4.24 14.79
CA ILE A 18 5.82 4.15 13.40
C ILE A 18 6.66 5.42 13.20
N PRO A 19 7.95 5.31 12.85
CA PRO A 19 8.77 6.49 12.61
C PRO A 19 8.00 7.33 11.61
N ASN A 20 8.01 8.65 11.79
CA ASN A 20 7.41 9.62 10.87
C ASN A 20 8.05 9.48 9.48
N GLY A 21 7.73 8.40 8.75
CA GLY A 21 7.86 8.32 7.32
C GLY A 21 6.85 9.31 6.84
N GLU A 22 7.35 10.45 6.36
CA GLU A 22 6.53 11.46 5.74
C GLU A 22 5.79 10.75 4.60
N LEU A 23 4.50 10.47 4.82
CA LEU A 23 3.65 9.87 3.81
C LEU A 23 3.79 10.74 2.58
N ASP A 24 4.25 10.15 1.47
CA ASP A 24 4.52 10.86 0.22
C ASP A 24 3.36 11.85 -0.01
N PRO A 25 3.63 13.14 -0.29
CA PRO A 25 2.56 14.11 -0.47
C PRO A 25 1.55 13.69 -1.54
N HIS A 26 1.92 12.84 -2.49
CA HIS A 26 1.00 12.21 -3.43
C HIS A 26 0.08 11.17 -2.75
N LEU A 27 0.60 10.34 -1.86
CA LEU A 27 -0.18 9.37 -1.07
C LEU A 27 -1.25 10.04 -0.18
N LYS A 28 -1.00 11.28 0.28
CA LYS A 28 -1.98 12.06 1.07
C LYS A 28 -3.28 12.36 0.31
N ASN A 29 -3.28 12.31 -1.03
CA ASN A 29 -4.49 12.52 -1.82
C ASN A 29 -5.34 11.25 -1.98
N CYS A 30 -4.80 10.08 -1.64
CA CYS A 30 -5.50 8.80 -1.78
C CYS A 30 -6.09 8.26 -0.47
N THR A 31 -5.70 8.81 0.68
CA THR A 31 -6.17 8.38 2.00
C THR A 31 -5.95 9.50 3.02
N THR A 32 -6.83 9.62 4.02
CA THR A 32 -6.53 10.45 5.20
C THR A 32 -5.58 9.72 6.15
N ARG A 33 -4.88 10.45 7.04
CA ARG A 33 -4.01 9.82 8.05
C ARG A 33 -4.75 8.78 8.92
N GLN A 34 -6.03 9.02 9.21
CA GLN A 34 -6.85 8.09 9.99
C GLN A 34 -7.29 6.85 9.19
N GLU A 35 -7.51 7.00 7.89
CA GLU A 35 -7.76 5.87 6.99
C GLU A 35 -6.49 5.05 6.80
N ALA A 36 -5.34 5.66 6.54
CA ALA A 36 -4.05 4.95 6.48
C ALA A 36 -3.74 4.14 7.76
N ILE A 37 -4.04 4.69 8.94
CA ILE A 37 -3.88 3.96 10.21
C ILE A 37 -4.88 2.81 10.33
N ARG A 38 -6.15 3.00 9.94
CA ARG A 38 -7.15 1.92 9.91
C ARG A 38 -6.77 0.83 8.91
N GLU A 39 -6.22 1.22 7.77
CA GLU A 39 -5.77 0.33 6.72
C GLU A 39 -4.58 -0.53 7.22
N LEU A 40 -3.58 0.09 7.81
CA LEU A 40 -2.42 -0.62 8.36
C LEU A 40 -2.74 -1.47 9.61
N ALA A 41 -3.76 -1.10 10.39
CA ALA A 41 -4.07 -1.73 11.67
C ALA A 41 -5.11 -2.86 11.62
N GLY A 42 -5.85 -3.07 10.52
CA GLY A 42 -6.98 -4.01 10.57
C GLY A 42 -7.65 -4.39 9.26
N ILE A 43 -6.92 -4.60 8.17
CA ILE A 43 -7.56 -4.94 6.89
C ILE A 43 -7.78 -6.44 6.69
N SER A 44 -9.07 -6.77 6.57
CA SER A 44 -9.57 -7.83 5.71
C SER A 44 -9.49 -7.38 4.25
N ASP A 45 -8.97 -8.23 3.37
CA ASP A 45 -8.92 -8.09 1.89
C ASP A 45 -10.26 -7.68 1.22
N SER A 46 -11.35 -7.69 1.97
CA SER A 46 -12.71 -7.40 1.52
C SER A 46 -13.16 -5.94 1.67
N ASN A 47 -12.36 -5.02 2.22
CA ASN A 47 -12.80 -3.62 2.36
C ASN A 47 -12.67 -2.87 1.02
N ASP A 48 -13.79 -2.39 0.48
CA ASP A 48 -13.83 -1.62 -0.77
C ASP A 48 -12.99 -0.34 -0.70
N GLU A 49 -12.92 0.30 0.47
CA GLU A 49 -12.08 1.49 0.70
C GLU A 49 -10.60 1.18 0.44
N PHE A 50 -10.13 0.02 0.91
CA PHE A 50 -8.74 -0.40 0.72
C PHE A 50 -8.42 -0.72 -0.74
N LYS A 51 -9.35 -1.34 -1.46
CA LYS A 51 -9.19 -1.59 -2.90
C LYS A 51 -9.12 -0.28 -3.68
N CYS A 52 -9.97 0.69 -3.31
CA CYS A 52 -9.99 2.01 -3.92
C CYS A 52 -8.72 2.82 -3.62
N TYR A 53 -8.14 2.66 -2.44
CA TYR A 53 -6.85 3.26 -2.09
C TYR A 53 -5.75 2.84 -3.08
N PHE A 54 -5.61 1.55 -3.37
CA PHE A 54 -4.62 1.08 -4.35
C PHE A 54 -4.89 1.60 -5.75
N HIS A 55 -6.15 1.64 -6.18
CA HIS A 55 -6.48 2.24 -7.46
C HIS A 55 -6.00 3.70 -7.54
N CYS A 56 -6.24 4.49 -6.50
CA CYS A 56 -5.78 5.88 -6.47
C CYS A 56 -4.25 5.99 -6.52
N ILE A 57 -3.52 5.16 -5.77
CA ILE A 57 -2.05 5.16 -5.81
C ILE A 57 -1.54 4.83 -7.21
N LEU A 58 -2.12 3.82 -7.84
CA LEU A 58 -1.73 3.37 -9.17
C LEU A 58 -2.08 4.41 -10.24
N GLU A 59 -3.16 5.18 -10.09
CA GLU A 59 -3.43 6.34 -10.94
C GLU A 59 -2.41 7.47 -10.74
N LEU A 60 -2.06 7.81 -9.49
CA LEU A 60 -1.02 8.82 -9.22
C LEU A 60 0.36 8.41 -9.74
N GLY A 61 0.68 7.11 -9.67
CA GLY A 61 1.88 6.52 -10.25
C GLY A 61 1.83 6.34 -11.77
N ASN A 62 0.74 6.75 -12.44
CA ASN A 62 0.48 6.56 -13.88
C ASN A 62 0.46 5.09 -14.35
N PHE A 63 0.35 4.11 -13.44
CA PHE A 63 0.16 2.70 -13.78
C PHE A 63 -1.25 2.44 -14.30
N ILE A 64 -2.23 3.25 -13.87
CA ILE A 64 -3.59 3.26 -14.40
C ILE A 64 -3.89 4.67 -14.93
N ALA A 65 -4.51 4.75 -16.10
CA ALA A 65 -5.04 5.98 -16.67
C ALA A 65 -6.38 5.70 -17.34
N ASN A 66 -7.41 6.48 -16.99
CA ASN A 66 -8.78 6.31 -17.51
C ASN A 66 -9.30 4.87 -17.36
N GLY A 67 -9.05 4.25 -16.20
CA GLY A 67 -9.46 2.87 -15.91
C GLY A 67 -8.73 1.79 -16.72
N LYS A 68 -7.59 2.10 -17.34
CA LYS A 68 -6.78 1.13 -18.10
C LYS A 68 -5.34 1.11 -17.60
N ILE A 69 -4.74 -0.07 -17.63
CA ILE A 69 -3.34 -0.27 -17.24
C ILE A 69 -2.43 0.32 -18.32
N VAL A 70 -1.41 1.08 -17.89
CA VAL A 70 -0.45 1.74 -18.77
C VAL A 70 0.79 0.85 -18.93
N PRO A 71 1.06 0.31 -20.14
CA PRO A 71 2.13 -0.67 -20.34
C PRO A 71 3.54 -0.18 -20.05
N SER A 72 3.81 1.10 -20.30
CA SER A 72 5.16 1.66 -20.15
C SER A 72 5.67 1.67 -18.71
N GLN A 73 4.77 1.54 -17.72
CA GLN A 73 5.14 1.55 -16.30
C GLN A 73 5.51 0.15 -15.76
N LEU A 74 5.21 -0.92 -16.50
CA LEU A 74 5.33 -2.29 -15.98
C LEU A 74 6.72 -2.92 -16.11
N SER A 75 7.62 -2.28 -16.85
CA SER A 75 8.98 -2.78 -17.10
C SER A 75 10.07 -1.89 -16.51
N LEU A 76 9.70 -0.92 -15.66
CA LEU A 76 10.63 0.10 -15.16
C LEU A 76 11.74 -0.46 -14.27
N ASP A 77 11.51 -1.60 -13.63
CA ASP A 77 12.45 -2.18 -12.65
C ASP A 77 13.23 -3.39 -13.20
N GLY A 78 13.18 -3.64 -14.51
CA GLY A 78 13.76 -4.85 -15.13
C GLY A 78 12.99 -6.15 -14.85
N ILE A 79 11.86 -6.06 -14.14
CA ILE A 79 10.92 -7.14 -13.91
C ILE A 79 9.84 -7.09 -14.99
N ASP A 80 9.67 -8.19 -15.73
CA ASP A 80 8.62 -8.30 -16.73
C ASP A 80 7.26 -8.62 -16.07
N ARG A 81 6.46 -7.57 -15.85
CA ARG A 81 5.09 -7.67 -15.34
C ARG A 81 4.04 -7.62 -16.45
N SER A 82 4.40 -7.92 -17.70
CA SER A 82 3.50 -7.84 -18.87
C SER A 82 2.21 -8.64 -18.70
N LYS A 83 2.23 -9.77 -17.98
CA LYS A 83 1.03 -10.57 -17.65
C LYS A 83 -0.04 -9.78 -16.90
N CYS A 84 0.35 -8.77 -16.11
CA CYS A 84 -0.60 -7.94 -15.38
C CYS A 84 -1.42 -7.03 -16.31
N LEU A 85 -1.03 -6.85 -17.58
CA LEU A 85 -1.78 -6.04 -18.56
C LEU A 85 -3.10 -6.64 -18.98
N GLU A 86 -3.26 -7.95 -18.83
CA GLU A 86 -4.48 -8.66 -19.21
C GLU A 86 -5.61 -8.46 -18.20
N LEU A 87 -5.29 -7.92 -17.02
CA LEU A 87 -6.26 -7.63 -15.98
C LEU A 87 -7.26 -6.57 -16.45
N LYS A 88 -8.54 -6.91 -16.28
CA LYS A 88 -9.68 -6.04 -16.55
C LYS A 88 -10.69 -6.19 -15.43
N ASP A 89 -11.31 -5.08 -15.08
CA ASP A 89 -12.46 -5.05 -14.19
C ASP A 89 -13.29 -3.80 -14.50
N ASP A 90 -14.62 -3.93 -14.44
CA ASP A 90 -15.52 -2.78 -14.62
C ASP A 90 -15.52 -1.89 -13.37
N ASN A 91 -15.18 -2.46 -12.21
CA ASN A 91 -14.91 -1.72 -10.99
C ASN A 91 -13.44 -1.29 -10.94
N LYS A 92 -13.21 0.01 -11.05
CA LYS A 92 -11.88 0.62 -11.00
C LYS A 92 -11.08 0.30 -9.73
N CYS A 93 -11.75 0.14 -8.59
CA CYS A 93 -11.11 -0.21 -7.32
C CYS A 93 -10.66 -1.68 -7.32
N GLU A 94 -11.49 -2.59 -7.85
CA GLU A 94 -11.11 -3.99 -8.06
C GLU A 94 -9.96 -4.12 -9.04
N LEU A 95 -9.95 -3.33 -10.12
CA LEU A 95 -8.83 -3.28 -11.06
C LEU A 95 -7.52 -2.88 -10.36
N GLY A 96 -7.54 -1.81 -9.56
CA GLY A 96 -6.38 -1.37 -8.80
C GLY A 96 -5.86 -2.42 -7.82
N TYR A 97 -6.78 -3.07 -7.11
CA TYR A 97 -6.44 -4.13 -6.17
C TYR A 97 -5.84 -5.37 -6.85
N LYS A 98 -6.46 -5.84 -7.95
CA LYS A 98 -5.94 -6.96 -8.75
C LYS A 98 -4.58 -6.66 -9.33
N LEU A 99 -4.36 -5.44 -9.81
CA LEU A 99 -3.07 -5.01 -10.34
C LEU A 99 -1.99 -5.01 -9.23
N MET A 100 -2.32 -4.49 -8.04
CA MET A 100 -1.40 -4.54 -6.90
C MET A 100 -1.05 -5.97 -6.51
N LYS A 101 -2.04 -6.88 -6.41
CA LYS A 101 -1.79 -8.30 -6.15
C LYS A 101 -0.89 -8.92 -7.22
N CYS A 102 -1.14 -8.61 -8.49
CA CYS A 102 -0.29 -9.09 -9.57
C CYS A 102 1.15 -8.60 -9.44
N PHE A 103 1.41 -7.39 -8.92
CA PHE A 103 2.78 -6.94 -8.65
C PHE A 103 3.43 -7.69 -7.49
N GLN A 104 2.67 -8.02 -6.43
CA GLN A 104 3.17 -8.78 -5.30
C GLN A 104 3.66 -10.18 -5.68
N ASP A 105 3.09 -10.79 -6.72
CA ASP A 105 3.54 -12.11 -7.22
C ASP A 105 4.97 -12.10 -7.81
N TYR A 106 5.57 -10.91 -8.01
CA TYR A 106 6.90 -10.72 -8.58
C TYR A 106 7.91 -10.06 -7.61
N ILE A 107 7.51 -9.85 -6.34
CA ILE A 107 8.36 -9.33 -5.26
C ILE A 107 8.78 -10.49 -4.35
#